data_AF-A0A1J5KWS7-F1
#
_entry.id   AF-A0A1J5KWS7-F1
#
_cell.length_a   1.000
_cell.length_b   1.000
_cell.length_c   1.000
_cell.angle_alpha   90.00
_cell.angle_beta   90.00
_cell.angle_gamma   90.00
#
_symmetry.space_group_name_H-M   'P 1'
#
loop_
_entity.id
_entity.type
_entity.pdbx_description
1 polymer ?
#
loop_
_entity_poly.entity_id
_entity_poly.type
_entity_poly.pdbx_seq_one_letter_code
_entity_poly.pdbx_strand_id
1 'polypeptide(L)'
;MKTLLHAILTGLIVVATPLSVFATELVEVRLVDDIDESRGYCLDIAGGRGTDAPLDKGLQAHTCYDYSGSLLEDQSFDLALIEQGQFKIPYFDVCMTASSIESDASIGLAKCEDMDTQSFVLETNGNLVAKANPQLCMTVSSTEKKEGRGATPVHVMRPLSLQLCSDDLKAYQEWSIYSL
;
A
#
# COMPACT_ATOMS: atom_id res chain seq x y z
N MET A 1 57.68 -53.68 -19.38
CA MET A 1 56.54 -52.97 -20.01
C MET A 1 55.44 -52.78 -18.98
N LYS A 2 54.73 -51.65 -19.06
CA LYS A 2 53.54 -51.19 -18.28
C LYS A 2 53.83 -50.32 -17.06
N THR A 3 53.92 -49.01 -17.30
CA THR A 3 53.61 -47.96 -16.32
C THR A 3 52.12 -47.63 -16.42
N LEU A 4 51.37 -47.80 -15.32
CA LEU A 4 49.97 -47.36 -15.19
C LEU A 4 49.95 -45.85 -14.88
N LEU A 5 49.35 -45.04 -15.76
CA LEU A 5 48.91 -43.69 -15.41
C LEU A 5 47.53 -43.78 -14.75
N HIS A 6 47.42 -43.32 -13.51
CA HIS A 6 46.13 -43.05 -12.87
C HIS A 6 45.71 -41.61 -13.21
N ALA A 7 44.72 -41.46 -14.07
CA ALA A 7 44.05 -40.18 -14.29
C ALA A 7 42.99 -40.00 -13.19
N ILE A 8 43.23 -39.09 -12.25
CA ILE A 8 42.24 -38.69 -11.25
C ILE A 8 41.38 -37.61 -11.91
N LEU A 9 40.15 -37.98 -12.26
CA LEU A 9 39.15 -37.06 -12.78
C LEU A 9 38.37 -36.47 -11.59
N THR A 10 38.78 -35.28 -11.12
CA THR A 10 38.03 -34.52 -10.12
C THR A 10 36.81 -33.88 -10.78
N GLY A 11 35.64 -34.52 -10.61
CA GLY A 11 34.36 -33.97 -11.01
C GLY A 11 33.96 -32.79 -10.12
N LEU A 12 33.80 -31.61 -10.73
CA LEU A 12 33.30 -30.42 -10.05
C LEU A 12 31.78 -30.57 -9.88
N ILE A 13 31.33 -30.86 -8.66
CA ILE A 13 29.90 -30.90 -8.31
C ILE A 13 29.43 -29.46 -8.14
N VAL A 14 28.70 -28.94 -9.13
CA VAL A 14 27.99 -27.66 -9.03
C VAL A 14 26.71 -27.91 -8.24
N VAL A 15 26.70 -27.51 -6.97
CA VAL A 15 25.49 -27.53 -6.13
C VAL A 15 24.66 -26.30 -6.50
N ALA A 16 23.64 -26.49 -7.32
CA ALA A 16 22.65 -25.44 -7.58
C ALA A 16 21.76 -25.28 -6.33
N THR A 17 22.00 -24.24 -5.55
CA THR A 17 21.08 -23.85 -4.48
C THR A 17 19.82 -23.25 -5.10
N PRO A 18 18.61 -23.75 -4.80
CA PRO A 18 17.39 -23.11 -5.26
C PRO A 18 17.30 -21.71 -4.64
N LEU A 19 17.07 -20.70 -5.48
CA LEU A 19 16.67 -19.37 -5.02
C LEU A 19 15.27 -19.50 -4.41
N SER A 20 15.16 -19.37 -3.09
CA SER A 20 13.87 -19.17 -2.43
C SER A 20 13.33 -17.83 -2.87
N VAL A 21 12.35 -17.83 -3.77
CA VAL A 21 11.51 -16.66 -4.02
C VAL A 21 10.59 -16.55 -2.82
N PHE A 22 10.89 -15.64 -1.89
CA PHE A 22 9.94 -15.29 -0.84
C PHE A 22 8.72 -14.68 -1.52
N ALA A 23 7.54 -15.24 -1.28
CA ALA A 23 6.30 -14.63 -1.74
C ALA A 23 6.15 -13.29 -1.00
N THR A 24 5.89 -12.22 -1.75
CA THR A 24 5.58 -10.91 -1.16
C THR A 24 4.32 -11.05 -0.30
N GLU A 25 4.42 -10.66 0.97
CA GLU A 25 3.27 -10.55 1.86
C GLU A 25 2.51 -9.28 1.50
N LEU A 26 1.25 -9.44 1.09
CA LEU A 26 0.36 -8.35 0.72
C LEU A 26 -0.62 -8.06 1.85
N VAL A 27 -0.90 -6.77 2.05
CA VAL A 27 -1.80 -6.26 3.09
C VAL A 27 -2.66 -5.12 2.57
N GLU A 28 -3.76 -4.86 3.24
CA GLU A 28 -4.54 -3.63 3.11
C GLU A 28 -4.09 -2.60 4.15
N VAL A 29 -4.23 -1.32 3.81
CA VAL A 29 -4.11 -0.21 4.75
C VAL A 29 -5.50 0.34 5.01
N ARG A 30 -6.02 0.07 6.20
CA ARG A 30 -7.41 0.33 6.59
C ARG A 30 -7.48 1.42 7.65
N LEU A 31 -8.42 2.35 7.47
CA LEU A 31 -8.77 3.35 8.48
C LEU A 31 -9.30 2.65 9.73
N VAL A 32 -8.82 3.06 10.91
CA VAL A 32 -9.19 2.43 12.19
C VAL A 32 -10.66 2.68 12.52
N ASP A 33 -11.18 3.87 12.24
CA ASP A 33 -12.59 4.21 12.40
C ASP A 33 -13.36 3.87 11.11
N ASP A 34 -14.54 3.29 11.26
CA ASP A 34 -15.41 2.96 10.12
C ASP A 34 -16.14 4.20 9.57
N ILE A 35 -16.12 5.33 10.30
CA ILE A 35 -16.83 6.61 10.10
C ILE A 35 -18.34 6.42 9.91
N ASP A 36 -18.73 5.96 8.72
CA ASP A 36 -20.10 5.79 8.26
C ASP A 36 -20.25 4.65 7.23
N GLU A 37 -19.31 3.72 7.20
CA GLU A 37 -19.31 2.53 6.35
C GLU A 37 -18.92 1.31 7.19
N SER A 38 -19.86 0.41 7.49
CA SER A 38 -19.63 -0.73 8.37
C SER A 38 -18.62 -1.76 7.84
N ARG A 39 -18.26 -1.69 6.56
CA ARG A 39 -17.18 -2.48 5.95
C ARG A 39 -15.81 -1.82 6.11
N GLY A 40 -15.75 -0.60 6.64
CA GLY A 40 -14.53 0.20 6.79
C GLY A 40 -14.06 0.86 5.50
N TYR A 41 -13.01 1.67 5.63
CA TYR A 41 -12.35 2.35 4.53
C TYR A 41 -10.91 1.86 4.35
N CYS A 42 -10.56 1.47 3.12
CA CYS A 42 -9.24 1.02 2.73
C CYS A 42 -8.61 2.01 1.72
N LEU A 43 -7.28 2.11 1.71
CA LEU A 43 -6.58 2.81 0.63
C LEU A 43 -6.76 2.03 -0.68
N ASP A 44 -7.25 2.72 -1.71
CA ASP A 44 -7.73 2.14 -2.96
C ASP A 44 -7.38 3.07 -4.14
N ILE A 45 -7.04 2.48 -5.31
CA ILE A 45 -6.84 3.26 -6.54
C ILE A 45 -8.19 3.72 -7.09
N ALA A 46 -8.34 5.03 -7.24
CA ALA A 46 -9.63 5.59 -7.60
C ALA A 46 -10.12 5.20 -9.00
N GLY A 47 -11.41 4.89 -9.10
CA GLY A 47 -12.13 4.83 -10.38
C GLY A 47 -12.12 3.50 -11.13
N GLY A 48 -11.55 2.43 -10.56
CA GLY A 48 -11.64 1.08 -11.12
C GLY A 48 -11.86 0.01 -10.05
N ARG A 49 -11.51 -1.23 -10.39
CA ARG A 49 -11.53 -2.38 -9.47
C ARG A 49 -10.46 -3.39 -9.87
N GLY A 50 -9.68 -3.87 -8.91
CA GLY A 50 -8.62 -4.84 -9.12
C GLY A 50 -7.68 -4.41 -10.25
N THR A 51 -7.45 -5.29 -11.21
CA THR A 51 -6.53 -5.06 -12.33
C THR A 51 -6.93 -3.94 -13.29
N ASP A 52 -8.19 -3.50 -13.28
CA ASP A 52 -8.73 -2.48 -14.19
C ASP A 52 -8.59 -1.04 -13.64
N ALA A 53 -7.88 -0.86 -12.53
CA ALA A 53 -7.75 0.45 -11.88
C ALA A 53 -6.92 1.47 -12.68
N PRO A 54 -7.45 2.68 -12.94
CA PRO A 54 -6.74 3.71 -13.69
C PRO A 54 -5.78 4.52 -12.81
N LEU A 55 -4.48 4.40 -13.08
CA LEU A 55 -3.42 5.01 -12.25
C LEU A 55 -3.44 6.55 -12.22
N ASP A 56 -4.01 7.20 -13.24
CA ASP A 56 -4.10 8.68 -13.32
C ASP A 56 -5.10 9.29 -12.33
N LYS A 57 -5.91 8.47 -11.65
CA LYS A 57 -6.91 8.93 -10.68
C LYS A 57 -6.37 9.03 -9.25
N GLY A 58 -5.17 8.51 -8.98
CA GLY A 58 -4.56 8.54 -7.66
C GLY A 58 -5.24 7.62 -6.65
N LEU A 59 -5.06 7.93 -5.36
CA LEU A 59 -5.61 7.14 -4.26
C LEU A 59 -6.85 7.81 -3.64
N GLN A 60 -7.73 6.98 -3.10
CA GLN A 60 -8.90 7.36 -2.32
C GLN A 60 -9.04 6.45 -1.11
N ALA A 61 -9.84 6.87 -0.12
CA ALA A 61 -10.40 5.95 0.85
C ALA A 61 -11.68 5.37 0.25
N HIS A 62 -11.77 4.06 0.12
CA HIS A 62 -12.91 3.36 -0.47
C HIS A 62 -13.41 2.28 0.49
N THR A 63 -14.70 1.93 0.43
CA THR A 63 -15.22 0.72 1.09
C THR A 63 -14.30 -0.48 0.89
N CYS A 64 -13.80 -1.09 1.97
CA CYS A 64 -12.91 -2.25 1.86
C CYS A 64 -13.59 -3.42 1.13
N TYR A 65 -12.82 -4.18 0.34
CA TYR A 65 -13.29 -5.38 -0.36
C TYR A 65 -12.96 -6.71 0.36
N ASP A 66 -12.54 -6.69 1.62
CA ASP A 66 -12.18 -7.87 2.43
C ASP A 66 -13.26 -8.97 2.42
N TYR A 67 -14.54 -8.59 2.36
CA TYR A 67 -15.69 -9.49 2.22
C TYR A 67 -15.66 -10.37 0.95
N SER A 68 -14.80 -10.07 -0.02
CA SER A 68 -14.58 -10.91 -1.21
C SER A 68 -13.73 -12.15 -0.96
N GLY A 69 -13.04 -12.21 0.20
CA GLY A 69 -12.17 -13.33 0.59
C GLY A 69 -10.78 -13.31 -0.08
N SER A 70 -10.42 -12.22 -0.75
CA SER A 70 -9.11 -12.01 -1.36
C SER A 70 -8.75 -10.52 -1.37
N LEU A 71 -7.47 -10.21 -1.24
CA LEU A 71 -6.99 -8.84 -1.43
C LEU A 71 -7.05 -8.48 -2.92
N LEU A 72 -7.68 -7.36 -3.27
CA LEU A 72 -7.71 -6.87 -4.64
C LEU A 72 -6.44 -6.09 -4.97
N GLU A 73 -6.02 -6.15 -6.23
CA GLU A 73 -4.74 -5.61 -6.69
C GLU A 73 -4.59 -4.10 -6.48
N ASP A 74 -5.70 -3.36 -6.50
CA ASP A 74 -5.79 -1.90 -6.35
C ASP A 74 -5.85 -1.41 -4.90
N GLN A 75 -5.88 -2.32 -3.93
CA GLN A 75 -5.83 -2.00 -2.49
C GLN A 75 -4.77 -2.82 -1.74
N SER A 76 -3.93 -3.57 -2.47
CA SER A 76 -2.89 -4.44 -1.90
C SER A 76 -1.53 -3.76 -1.90
N PHE A 77 -0.94 -3.64 -0.72
CA PHE A 77 0.39 -3.08 -0.52
C PHE A 77 1.40 -4.14 -0.07
N ASP A 78 2.67 -3.94 -0.41
CA ASP A 78 3.77 -4.79 0.06
C ASP A 78 4.12 -4.45 1.52
N LEU A 79 3.90 -5.39 2.43
CA LEU A 79 4.14 -5.19 3.87
C LEU A 79 5.60 -4.82 4.18
N ALA A 80 6.55 -5.52 3.55
CA ALA A 80 7.97 -5.29 3.82
C ALA A 80 8.42 -3.90 3.34
N LEU A 81 7.78 -3.36 2.30
CA LEU A 81 8.06 -2.00 1.82
C LEU A 81 7.37 -0.94 2.68
N ILE A 82 6.17 -1.21 3.23
CA ILE A 82 5.53 -0.32 4.20
C ILE A 82 6.44 -0.10 5.42
N GLU A 83 7.06 -1.15 5.95
CA GLU A 83 8.01 -1.06 7.08
C GLU A 83 9.24 -0.20 6.76
N GLN A 84 9.59 -0.07 5.48
CA GLN A 84 10.66 0.80 4.98
C GLN A 84 10.17 2.21 4.63
N GLY A 85 8.87 2.46 4.81
CA GLY A 85 8.20 3.72 4.55
C GLY A 85 7.78 3.94 3.10
N GLN A 86 7.77 2.89 2.28
CA GLN A 86 7.35 2.94 0.89
C GLN A 86 6.04 2.16 0.69
N PHE A 87 4.96 2.87 0.42
CA PHE A 87 3.63 2.29 0.20
C PHE A 87 3.49 1.93 -1.28
N LYS A 88 4.05 0.77 -1.66
CA LYS A 88 4.03 0.24 -3.02
C LYS A 88 2.80 -0.64 -3.24
N ILE A 89 2.14 -0.46 -4.39
CA ILE A 89 1.11 -1.38 -4.91
C ILE A 89 1.78 -2.29 -5.95
N PRO A 90 2.12 -3.56 -5.61
CA PRO A 90 3.03 -4.36 -6.42
C PRO A 90 2.49 -4.74 -7.80
N TYR A 91 1.18 -4.96 -7.93
CA TYR A 91 0.57 -5.34 -9.21
C TYR A 91 0.83 -4.29 -10.31
N PHE A 92 0.75 -3.01 -9.94
CA PHE A 92 0.91 -1.89 -10.86
C PHE A 92 2.33 -1.32 -10.91
N ASP A 93 3.24 -1.80 -10.05
CA ASP A 93 4.61 -1.28 -9.90
C ASP A 93 4.66 0.25 -9.66
N VAL A 94 3.74 0.76 -8.83
CA VAL A 94 3.65 2.18 -8.45
C VAL A 94 3.67 2.36 -6.93
N CYS A 95 4.06 3.56 -6.51
CA CYS A 95 4.11 3.96 -5.12
C CYS A 95 3.15 5.12 -4.88
N MET A 96 2.57 5.12 -3.67
CA MET A 96 1.87 6.28 -3.12
C MET A 96 2.79 7.50 -3.12
N THR A 97 2.27 8.65 -3.57
CA THR A 97 2.99 9.92 -3.54
C THR A 97 2.07 11.05 -3.09
N ALA A 98 2.56 11.95 -2.25
CA ALA A 98 1.94 13.25 -2.07
C ALA A 98 2.32 14.19 -3.23
N SER A 99 1.47 15.16 -3.54
CA SER A 99 1.77 16.21 -4.53
C SER A 99 2.80 17.23 -4.02
N SER A 100 2.91 17.41 -2.71
CA SER A 100 3.92 18.18 -1.99
C SER A 100 3.97 17.76 -0.52
N ILE A 101 4.95 18.25 0.26
CA ILE A 101 5.02 18.07 1.72
C ILE A 101 4.41 19.29 2.41
N GLU A 102 3.12 19.52 2.16
CA GLU A 102 2.35 20.65 2.69
C GLU A 102 0.93 20.19 3.07
N SER A 103 0.25 20.97 3.90
CA SER A 103 -1.19 20.75 4.15
C SER A 103 -1.99 20.88 2.85
N ASP A 104 -3.09 20.15 2.76
CA ASP A 104 -3.96 20.02 1.59
C ASP A 104 -3.33 19.33 0.36
N ALA A 105 -2.09 18.84 0.47
CA ALA A 105 -1.47 18.08 -0.62
C ALA A 105 -2.28 16.83 -0.93
N SER A 106 -2.69 16.67 -2.19
CA SER A 106 -3.38 15.47 -2.67
C SER A 106 -2.46 14.25 -2.69
N ILE A 107 -3.08 13.06 -2.64
CA ILE A 107 -2.39 11.78 -2.68
C ILE A 107 -2.66 11.10 -4.02
N GLY A 108 -1.58 10.75 -4.70
CA GLY A 108 -1.59 10.13 -6.01
C GLY A 108 -0.72 8.88 -6.06
N LEU A 109 -0.43 8.47 -7.30
CA LEU A 109 0.43 7.35 -7.63
C LEU A 109 1.49 7.82 -8.60
N ALA A 110 2.71 7.34 -8.42
CA ALA A 110 3.81 7.59 -9.35
C ALA A 110 4.71 6.35 -9.41
N LYS A 111 5.65 6.36 -10.36
CA LYS A 111 6.75 5.40 -10.33
C LYS A 111 7.47 5.51 -8.99
N CYS A 112 7.83 4.36 -8.42
CA CYS A 112 8.56 4.29 -7.17
C CYS A 112 9.96 4.91 -7.32
N GLU A 113 10.24 5.92 -6.50
CA GLU A 113 11.51 6.63 -6.41
C GLU A 113 11.84 6.94 -4.94
N ASP A 114 13.10 7.20 -4.63
CA ASP A 114 13.52 7.62 -3.28
C ASP A 114 13.32 9.13 -3.14
N MET A 115 12.08 9.54 -2.87
CA MET A 115 11.68 10.94 -2.72
C MET A 115 10.93 11.16 -1.42
N ASP A 116 11.10 12.34 -0.81
CA ASP A 116 10.39 12.74 0.40
C ASP A 116 8.86 12.64 0.26
N THR A 117 8.32 12.95 -0.93
CA THR A 117 6.88 12.85 -1.23
C THR A 117 6.35 11.43 -1.31
N GLN A 118 7.21 10.42 -1.37
CA GLN A 118 6.84 9.00 -1.40
C GLN A 118 7.18 8.26 -0.10
N SER A 119 7.74 8.94 0.89
CA SER A 119 8.15 8.33 2.15
C SER A 119 7.18 8.65 3.28
N PHE A 120 6.53 7.62 3.79
CA PHE A 120 5.52 7.71 4.85
C PHE A 120 5.84 6.75 5.99
N VAL A 121 5.35 7.03 7.19
CA VAL A 121 5.55 6.17 8.37
C VAL A 121 4.19 5.94 9.02
N LEU A 122 3.82 4.67 9.21
CA LEU A 122 2.69 4.32 10.06
C LEU A 122 3.18 4.25 11.50
N GLU A 123 2.78 5.23 12.31
CA GLU A 123 3.13 5.31 13.72
C GLU A 123 2.30 4.35 14.58
N THR A 124 2.79 4.04 15.78
CA THR A 124 2.11 3.11 16.72
C THR A 124 0.77 3.62 17.25
N ASN A 125 0.51 4.92 17.13
CA ASN A 125 -0.79 5.55 17.44
C ASN A 125 -1.79 5.45 16.28
N GLY A 126 -1.39 4.86 15.14
CA GLY A 126 -2.20 4.75 13.93
C GLY A 126 -1.97 5.89 12.92
N ASN A 127 -1.33 7.00 13.30
CA ASN A 127 -1.10 8.08 12.35
C ASN A 127 -0.19 7.62 11.22
N LEU A 128 -0.66 7.76 9.98
CA LEU A 128 0.17 7.57 8.79
C LEU A 128 0.72 8.93 8.36
N VAL A 129 1.98 9.21 8.68
CA VAL A 129 2.59 10.54 8.52
C VAL A 129 3.56 10.61 7.35
N ALA A 130 3.74 11.79 6.77
CA ALA A 130 4.83 12.04 5.84
C ALA A 130 6.18 12.05 6.58
N LYS A 131 7.16 11.27 6.14
CA LYS A 131 8.45 11.13 6.85
C LYS A 131 9.22 12.45 6.93
N ALA A 132 9.17 13.26 5.87
CA ALA A 132 9.84 14.55 5.80
C ALA A 132 9.21 15.62 6.71
N ASN A 133 7.92 15.46 7.06
CA ASN A 133 7.24 16.34 8.02
C ASN A 133 6.19 15.53 8.81
N PRO A 134 6.56 14.95 9.97
CA PRO A 134 5.65 14.14 10.77
C PRO A 134 4.45 14.88 11.38
N GLN A 135 4.34 16.21 11.20
CA GLN A 135 3.14 16.96 11.55
C GLN A 135 2.02 16.79 10.51
N LEU A 136 2.31 16.21 9.35
CA LEU A 136 1.35 15.98 8.27
C LEU A 136 0.90 14.51 8.24
N CYS A 137 -0.37 14.29 8.53
CA CYS A 137 -1.05 13.01 8.55
C CYS A 137 -1.85 12.79 7.26
N MET A 138 -1.78 11.57 6.72
CA MET A 138 -2.71 11.04 5.74
C MET A 138 -4.13 11.09 6.31
N THR A 139 -4.98 11.89 5.68
CA THR A 139 -6.31 12.20 6.20
C THR A 139 -7.38 11.91 5.19
N VAL A 140 -8.41 11.18 5.61
CA VAL A 140 -9.65 10.99 4.87
C VAL A 140 -10.53 12.23 4.99
N SER A 141 -11.12 12.69 3.89
CA SER A 141 -12.03 13.85 3.95
C SER A 141 -13.24 13.58 4.85
N SER A 142 -13.44 14.42 5.85
CA SER A 142 -14.60 14.36 6.76
C SER A 142 -15.88 14.88 6.11
N THR A 143 -15.77 15.73 5.10
CA THR A 143 -16.90 16.42 4.47
C THR A 143 -17.25 15.89 3.09
N GLU A 144 -16.26 15.46 2.30
CA GLU A 144 -16.49 14.94 0.96
C GLU A 144 -16.70 13.42 0.98
N LYS A 145 -17.84 12.98 0.45
CA LYS A 145 -18.21 11.57 0.26
C LYS A 145 -18.90 11.40 -1.08
N LYS A 146 -18.56 10.34 -1.80
CA LYS A 146 -19.20 9.93 -3.06
C LYS A 146 -19.72 8.51 -2.95
N GLU A 147 -20.85 8.23 -3.58
CA GLU A 147 -21.39 6.88 -3.71
C GLU A 147 -20.99 6.28 -5.07
N GLY A 148 -20.70 4.98 -5.07
CA GLY A 148 -20.54 4.17 -6.28
C GLY A 148 -21.87 3.91 -7.00
N ARG A 149 -21.83 3.21 -8.14
CA ARG A 149 -23.00 3.07 -9.04
C ARG A 149 -23.56 1.66 -9.21
N GLY A 150 -22.98 0.62 -8.58
CA GLY A 150 -23.30 -0.77 -8.95
C GLY A 150 -23.27 -1.84 -7.85
N ALA A 151 -22.93 -1.51 -6.61
CA ALA A 151 -22.89 -2.47 -5.51
C ALA A 151 -24.11 -2.32 -4.58
N THR A 152 -24.52 -3.42 -3.94
CA THR A 152 -25.51 -3.43 -2.85
C THR A 152 -24.96 -4.25 -1.68
N PRO A 153 -24.67 -3.64 -0.52
CA PRO A 153 -24.76 -2.20 -0.22
C PRO A 153 -23.81 -1.34 -1.07
N VAL A 154 -24.21 -0.10 -1.35
CA VAL A 154 -23.45 0.83 -2.20
C VAL A 154 -22.06 1.08 -1.60
N HIS A 155 -21.03 1.13 -2.43
CA HIS A 155 -19.69 1.50 -1.98
C HIS A 155 -19.60 3.01 -1.87
N VAL A 156 -18.75 3.47 -0.96
CA VAL A 156 -18.55 4.88 -0.67
C VAL A 156 -17.08 5.22 -0.74
N MET A 157 -16.80 6.44 -1.20
CA MET A 157 -15.45 6.91 -1.47
C MET A 157 -15.24 8.31 -0.91
N ARG A 158 -14.06 8.55 -0.35
CA ARG A 158 -13.65 9.83 0.22
C ARG A 158 -12.26 10.21 -0.29
N PRO A 159 -12.03 11.49 -0.67
CA PRO A 159 -10.71 11.97 -1.03
C PRO A 159 -9.71 11.85 0.12
N LEU A 160 -8.43 11.75 -0.25
CA LEU A 160 -7.29 11.76 0.67
C LEU A 160 -6.48 13.04 0.50
N SER A 161 -5.91 13.54 1.59
CA SER A 161 -4.94 14.63 1.58
C SER A 161 -3.99 14.55 2.78
N LEU A 162 -2.86 15.22 2.69
CA LEU A 162 -2.07 15.55 3.89
C LEU A 162 -2.75 16.69 4.65
N GLN A 163 -2.95 16.50 5.94
CA GLN A 163 -3.45 17.54 6.86
C GLN A 163 -2.58 17.57 8.10
N LEU A 164 -2.64 18.67 8.86
CA LEU A 164 -2.03 18.67 10.19
C LEU A 164 -2.63 17.54 11.03
N CYS A 165 -1.76 16.76 11.66
CA CYS A 165 -2.16 15.75 12.64
C CYS A 165 -2.89 16.43 13.80
N SER A 166 -4.05 15.90 14.19
CA SER A 166 -4.88 16.47 15.24
C SER A 166 -5.68 15.40 15.97
N ASP A 167 -5.75 15.51 17.30
CA ASP A 167 -6.61 14.65 18.12
C ASP A 167 -8.09 14.76 17.74
N ASP A 168 -8.52 15.94 17.24
CA ASP A 168 -9.89 16.16 16.77
C ASP A 168 -10.21 15.44 15.45
N LEU A 169 -9.17 14.98 14.73
CA LEU A 169 -9.27 14.31 13.43
C LEU A 169 -8.92 12.82 13.48
N LYS A 170 -8.77 12.22 14.68
CA LYS A 170 -8.38 10.81 14.86
C LYS A 170 -9.16 9.83 14.00
N ALA A 171 -10.50 9.96 13.97
CA ALA A 171 -11.39 9.12 13.17
C ALA A 171 -11.09 9.17 11.65
N TYR A 172 -10.29 10.13 11.18
CA TYR A 172 -9.93 10.32 9.79
C TYR A 172 -8.42 10.17 9.52
N GLN A 173 -7.61 9.97 10.56
CA GLN A 173 -6.13 10.03 10.50
C GLN A 173 -5.44 8.76 11.02
N GLU A 174 -6.15 7.90 11.75
CA GLU A 174 -5.60 6.65 12.28
C GLU A 174 -5.85 5.49 11.31
N TRP A 175 -4.77 4.83 10.89
CA TRP A 175 -4.72 3.73 9.95
C TRP A 175 -4.12 2.49 10.61
N SER A 176 -4.37 1.33 10.01
CA SER A 176 -3.87 0.04 10.48
C SER A 176 -3.57 -0.87 9.29
N ILE A 177 -2.67 -1.82 9.50
CA ILE A 177 -2.37 -2.87 8.52
C ILE A 177 -3.35 -4.02 8.75
N TYR A 178 -3.95 -4.51 7.66
CA TYR A 178 -4.88 -5.62 7.68
C TYR A 178 -4.43 -6.72 6.71
N SER A 179 -4.40 -7.95 7.20
CA SER A 179 -4.13 -9.17 6.42
C SER A 179 -5.35 -10.10 6.50
N LEU A 180 -5.68 -10.76 5.39
CA LEU A 180 -6.77 -11.77 5.34
C LEU A 180 -6.39 -13.10 6.01
#